data_AF-A0A383D6V8-F1
#
_entry.id   AF-A0A383D6V8-F1
#
_cell.length_a   1.000
_cell.length_b   1.000
_cell.length_c   1.000
_cell.angle_alpha   90.00
_cell.angle_beta   90.00
_cell.angle_gamma   90.00
#
_symmetry.space_group_name_H-M   'P 1'
#
loop_
_entity.id
_entity.type
_entity.pdbx_description
1 polymer ?
#
loop_
_entity_poly.entity_id
_entity_poly.type
_entity_poly.pdbx_seq_one_letter_code
_entity_poly.pdbx_strand_id
1 'polypeptide(L)' 'MAQMRENKAKRKLERGGIVTMLMGAHNSPDMIDFMGQFGFDSILIEG' A
#
# COMPACT_ATOMS: atom_id res chain seq x y z
N MET A 1 17.78 1.47 14.41
CA MET A 1 17.15 0.59 13.40
C MET A 1 15.65 0.64 13.62
N ALA A 2 14.86 0.96 12.59
CA ALA A 2 13.40 0.97 12.73
C ALA A 2 12.91 -0.47 12.94
N GLN A 3 12.02 -0.69 13.91
CA GLN A 3 11.38 -2.00 14.08
C GLN A 3 10.39 -2.25 12.95
N MET A 4 10.17 -3.53 12.60
CA MET A 4 9.22 -3.91 11.57
C MET A 4 7.79 -3.57 12.03
N ARG A 5 7.05 -2.84 11.19
CA ARG A 5 5.67 -2.42 11.46
C ARG A 5 4.68 -3.51 11.01
N GLU A 6 3.49 -3.55 11.61
CA GLU A 6 2.41 -4.44 11.19
C GLU A 6 1.98 -4.14 9.73
N ASN A 7 1.76 -5.19 8.95
CA ASN A 7 1.19 -5.07 7.61
C ASN A 7 -0.34 -4.95 7.70
N LYS A 8 -0.83 -3.71 7.62
CA LYS A 8 -2.27 -3.39 7.72
C LYS A 8 -3.10 -4.04 6.61
N ALA A 9 -2.59 -4.09 5.37
CA ALA A 9 -3.31 -4.70 4.25
C ALA A 9 -3.51 -6.21 4.47
N LYS A 10 -2.47 -6.92 4.92
CA LYS A 10 -2.57 -8.34 5.29
C LYS A 10 -3.60 -8.56 6.40
N ARG A 11 -3.55 -7.74 7.46
CA ARG A 11 -4.49 -7.83 8.59
C ARG A 11 -5.95 -7.57 8.19
N LYS A 12 -6.17 -6.65 7.22
CA LYS A 12 -7.49 -6.35 6.66
C LYS A 12 -8.04 -7.55 5.87
N LEU A 13 -7.19 -8.17 5.03
CA LEU A 13 -7.55 -9.37 4.26
C LEU A 13 -7.87 -10.57 5.17
N GLU A 14 -7.10 -10.80 6.24
CA GLU A 14 -7.36 -11.86 7.23
C GLU A 14 -8.76 -11.77 7.87
N ARG A 15 -9.34 -10.56 7.93
CA ARG A 15 -10.67 -10.30 8.47
C ARG A 15 -11.78 -10.35 7.42
N GLY A 16 -11.47 -10.73 6.18
CA GLY A 16 -12.40 -10.69 5.05
C GLY A 16 -12.68 -9.29 4.51
N GLY A 17 -11.86 -8.29 4.87
CA GLY A 17 -11.99 -6.93 4.38
C GLY A 17 -11.46 -6.76 2.95
N ILE A 18 -11.97 -5.73 2.25
CA ILE A 18 -11.53 -5.38 0.90
C ILE A 18 -10.28 -4.49 0.98
N VAL A 19 -9.22 -4.86 0.27
CA VAL A 19 -8.01 -4.05 0.07
C VAL A 19 -8.07 -3.38 -1.29
N THR A 20 -7.79 -2.07 -1.31
CA THR A 20 -7.66 -1.27 -2.53
C THR A 20 -6.18 -1.11 -2.86
N MET A 21 -5.78 -1.54 -4.05
CA MET A 21 -4.40 -1.48 -4.52
C MET A 21 -4.26 -0.51 -5.68
N LEU A 22 -3.25 0.35 -5.60
CA LEU A 22 -2.88 1.21 -6.71
C LEU A 22 -1.97 0.46 -7.69
N MET A 23 -2.34 0.46 -8.98
CA MET A 23 -1.60 -0.17 -10.07
C MET A 23 -1.16 0.89 -11.08
N GLY A 24 0.08 0.79 -11.57
CA GLY A 24 0.61 1.72 -12.57
C GLY A 24 2.10 1.48 -12.85
N ALA A 25 2.52 1.72 -14.10
CA ALA A 25 3.85 1.39 -14.59
C ALA A 25 5.00 2.27 -14.03
N HIS A 26 4.68 3.39 -13.38
CA HIS A 26 5.68 4.38 -12.95
C HIS A 26 5.33 4.99 -11.57
N ASN A 27 5.39 4.17 -10.53
CA ASN A 27 5.17 4.62 -9.15
C ASN A 27 6.44 5.28 -8.60
N SER A 28 6.68 6.55 -8.96
CA SER A 28 7.74 7.36 -8.34
C SER A 28 7.51 7.53 -6.83
N PRO A 29 8.54 7.62 -5.98
CA PRO A 29 8.38 7.78 -4.53
C PRO A 29 7.42 8.91 -4.14
N ASP A 30 7.52 10.08 -4.79
CA ASP A 30 6.65 11.23 -4.54
C ASP A 30 5.17 10.92 -4.85
N MET A 31 4.91 10.16 -5.92
CA MET A 31 3.57 9.68 -6.23
C MET A 31 3.06 8.70 -5.16
N ILE A 32 3.90 7.79 -4.66
CA ILE A 32 3.50 6.82 -3.62
C ILE A 32 3.06 7.57 -2.35
N ASP A 33 3.85 8.53 -1.90
CA ASP A 33 3.55 9.35 -0.73
C ASP A 33 2.29 10.20 -0.94
N PHE A 34 2.12 10.77 -2.14
CA PHE A 34 0.92 11.53 -2.51
C PHE A 34 -0.34 10.64 -2.66
N MET A 35 -0.21 9.38 -3.07
CA MET A 35 -1.36 8.48 -3.17
C MET A 35 -1.76 7.89 -1.81
N GLY A 36 -0.79 7.68 -0.91
CA GLY A 36 -1.03 7.14 0.43
C GLY A 36 -2.00 8.00 1.28
N GLN A 37 -2.03 9.31 1.07
CA GLN A 37 -2.96 10.23 1.75
C GLN A 37 -4.43 10.05 1.32
N PHE A 38 -4.71 9.46 0.16
CA PHE A 38 -6.08 9.16 -0.30
C PHE A 38 -6.64 7.85 0.26
N GLY A 39 -5.87 7.12 1.07
CA GLY A 39 -6.34 5.94 1.79
C GLY A 39 -6.27 4.63 1.00
N PHE A 40 -5.48 4.57 -0.08
CA PHE A 40 -5.13 3.29 -0.71
C PHE A 40 -4.41 2.39 0.29
N ASP A 41 -4.79 1.11 0.32
CA ASP A 41 -4.29 0.13 1.29
C ASP A 41 -2.90 -0.43 0.88
N SER A 42 -2.62 -0.47 -0.43
CA SER A 42 -1.37 -0.98 -0.98
C SER A 42 -1.02 -0.36 -2.33
N ILE A 43 0.23 -0.54 -2.74
CA ILE A 43 0.74 -0.17 -4.07
C ILE A 43 1.44 -1.36 -4.70
N LEU A 44 1.23 -1.58 -5.99
CA LEU A 44 1.96 -2.57 -6.76
C LEU A 44 3.25 -1.93 -7.30
N ILE A 45 4.41 -2.44 -6.89
CA ILE A 45 5.69 -2.01 -7.44
C ILE A 45 6.11 -3.06 -8.48
N GLU A 46 5.91 -2.72 -9.75
CA GLU A 46 6.35 -3.53 -10.90
C GLU A 46 7.75 -3.08 -11.32
N GLY A 47 8.58 -4.01 -11.78
CA GLY A 47 9.95 -3.78 -12.24
C GLY A 47 10.21 -4.46 -13.57
#